data_AF-A0A1T4YCM9-F1
#
_entry.id   AF-A0A1T4YCM9-F1
#
_cell.length_a   1.000
_cell.length_b   1.000
_cell.length_c   1.000
_cell.angle_alpha   90.00
_cell.angle_beta   90.00
_cell.angle_gamma   90.00
#
_symmetry.space_group_name_H-M   'P 1'
#
loop_
_entity.id
_entity.type
_entity.pdbx_description
1 polymer ?
#
loop_
_entity_poly.entity_id
_entity_poly.type
_entity_poly.pdbx_seq_one_letter_code
_entity_poly.pdbx_strand_id
1 'polypeptide(L)'
;MTREDLAIRYGRTRANSRRTRVIALITAAVFAVVLVGWVVWAGLDNSGAELEAKDTGHTVIDEHTVSIDFLLTVPKGSTSSCALQAQNAKFAIVGWKVIDIPASDEATRGITETVRTTEQSVTGLIYRCWLT
;
A
#
# COMPACT_ATOMS: atom_id res chain seq x y z
N MET A 1 18.31 -58.79 -14.04
CA MET A 1 18.69 -57.57 -13.29
C MET A 1 17.40 -56.86 -12.88
N THR A 2 16.96 -57.03 -11.64
CA THR A 2 15.66 -56.54 -11.16
C THR A 2 15.79 -55.14 -10.56
N ARG A 3 14.70 -54.35 -10.54
CA ARG A 3 14.72 -52.97 -10.04
C ARG A 3 15.18 -52.84 -8.58
N GLU A 4 15.07 -53.90 -7.79
CA GLU A 4 15.50 -53.96 -6.38
C GLU A 4 17.03 -53.89 -6.22
N ASP A 5 17.80 -54.55 -7.09
CA ASP A 5 19.27 -54.50 -7.07
C ASP A 5 19.82 -53.09 -7.33
N LEU A 6 19.14 -52.33 -8.20
CA LEU A 6 19.48 -50.94 -8.48
C LEU A 6 19.15 -50.05 -7.28
N ALA A 7 18.01 -50.27 -6.61
CA ALA A 7 17.59 -49.44 -5.47
C ALA A 7 18.52 -49.58 -4.25
N ILE A 8 19.06 -50.79 -4.00
CA ILE A 8 19.99 -51.06 -2.91
C ILE A 8 21.36 -50.41 -3.18
N ARG A 9 21.85 -50.48 -4.42
CA ARG A 9 23.14 -49.85 -4.80
C ARG A 9 23.08 -48.32 -4.84
N TYR A 10 21.92 -47.73 -5.13
CA TYR A 10 21.68 -46.28 -5.10
C TYR A 10 21.15 -45.74 -3.76
N GLY A 11 21.24 -46.52 -2.67
CA GLY A 11 21.08 -46.00 -1.30
C GLY A 11 19.63 -45.70 -0.86
N ARG A 12 18.61 -46.28 -1.52
CA ARG A 12 17.21 -46.19 -1.04
C ARG A 12 16.94 -47.26 0.03
N THR A 13 17.49 -47.07 1.23
CA THR A 13 17.11 -47.86 2.42
C THR A 13 15.89 -47.24 3.12
N ARG A 14 15.12 -48.04 3.89
CA ARG A 14 13.97 -47.56 4.71
C ARG A 14 14.34 -46.36 5.60
N ALA A 15 15.58 -46.31 6.09
CA ALA A 15 16.11 -45.19 6.88
C ALA A 15 16.15 -43.88 6.07
N ASN A 16 16.51 -43.94 4.79
CA ASN A 16 16.56 -42.77 3.90
C ASN A 16 15.14 -42.25 3.60
N SER A 17 14.18 -43.14 3.37
CA SER A 17 12.75 -42.77 3.19
C SER A 17 12.16 -42.05 4.42
N ARG A 18 12.47 -42.53 5.63
CA ARG A 18 12.02 -41.88 6.87
C ARG A 18 12.67 -40.51 7.07
N ARG A 19 13.95 -40.36 6.73
CA ARG A 19 14.66 -39.07 6.78
C ARG A 19 14.08 -38.06 5.78
N THR A 20 13.79 -38.48 4.54
CA THR A 20 13.14 -37.62 3.54
C THR A 20 11.76 -37.16 4.00
N ARG A 21 10.96 -38.04 4.62
CA ARG A 21 9.65 -37.66 5.18
C ARG A 21 9.77 -36.64 6.31
N VAL A 22 10.73 -36.82 7.21
CA VAL A 22 10.97 -35.87 8.31
C VAL A 22 11.41 -34.51 7.76
N ILE A 23 12.33 -34.49 6.79
CA ILE A 23 12.77 -33.25 6.15
C ILE A 23 11.58 -32.57 5.46
N ALA A 24 10.77 -33.31 4.70
CA ALA A 24 9.59 -32.78 4.02
C ALA A 24 8.58 -32.17 5.00
N LEU A 25 8.33 -32.83 6.14
CA LEU A 25 7.45 -32.33 7.19
C LEU A 25 8.00 -31.06 7.84
N ILE A 26 9.29 -31.01 8.15
CA ILE A 26 9.93 -29.82 8.71
C ILE A 26 9.86 -28.66 7.71
N THR A 27 10.19 -28.91 6.43
CA THR A 27 10.10 -27.87 5.41
C THR A 27 8.68 -27.35 5.22
N ALA A 28 7.68 -28.24 5.25
CA ALA A 28 6.28 -27.85 5.16
C ALA A 28 5.84 -27.02 6.37
N ALA A 29 6.24 -27.42 7.57
CA ALA A 29 5.95 -26.69 8.80
C ALA A 29 6.59 -25.30 8.80
N VAL A 30 7.86 -25.19 8.43
CA VAL A 30 8.57 -23.90 8.31
C VAL A 30 7.88 -23.01 7.28
N PHE A 31 7.55 -23.55 6.10
CA PHE A 31 6.84 -22.79 5.07
C PHE A 31 5.47 -22.30 5.56
N ALA A 32 4.71 -23.15 6.26
CA ALA A 32 3.42 -22.77 6.82
C ALA A 32 3.56 -21.62 7.84
N VAL A 33 4.56 -21.67 8.73
CA VAL A 33 4.82 -20.60 9.69
C VAL A 33 5.18 -19.29 8.99
N VAL A 34 6.06 -19.34 7.99
CA VAL A 34 6.44 -18.15 7.21
C VAL A 34 5.24 -17.57 6.47
N LEU A 35 4.41 -18.41 5.84
CA LEU A 35 3.22 -17.98 5.13
C LEU A 35 2.21 -17.32 6.07
N VAL A 36 1.92 -17.94 7.22
CA VAL A 36 1.01 -17.36 8.23
C VAL A 36 1.55 -16.03 8.75
N GLY A 37 2.84 -15.95 9.08
CA GLY A 37 3.47 -14.71 9.50
C GLY A 37 3.36 -13.59 8.45
N TRP A 38 3.58 -13.93 7.18
CA TRP A 38 3.43 -12.99 6.08
C TRP A 38 1.98 -12.53 5.88
N VAL A 39 0.99 -13.43 5.92
CA VAL A 39 -0.44 -13.08 5.78
C VAL A 39 -0.90 -12.15 6.91
N VAL A 40 -0.53 -12.46 8.15
CA VAL A 40 -0.87 -11.61 9.30
C VAL A 40 -0.25 -10.22 9.14
N TRP A 41 1.02 -10.15 8.74
CA TRP A 41 1.70 -8.88 8.51
C TRP A 41 1.06 -8.07 7.38
N ALA A 42 0.78 -8.70 6.23
CA ALA A 42 0.17 -8.05 5.08
C ALA A 42 -1.28 -7.57 5.35
N GLY A 43 -2.03 -8.29 6.20
CA GLY A 43 -3.39 -7.89 6.57
C GLY A 43 -3.45 -6.65 7.47
N LEU A 44 -2.44 -6.41 8.29
CA LEU A 44 -2.38 -5.24 9.18
C LEU A 44 -2.05 -3.93 8.46
N ASP A 45 -1.48 -4.00 7.25
CA ASP A 45 -1.11 -2.81 6.47
C ASP A 45 -2.32 -2.15 5.78
N ASN A 46 -3.49 -2.82 5.78
CA ASN A 46 -4.68 -2.38 5.06
C ASN A 46 -5.53 -1.35 5.84
N SER A 47 -4.88 -0.32 6.36
CA SER A 47 -5.48 0.77 7.15
C SER A 47 -6.38 1.73 6.36
N GLY A 48 -6.60 1.48 5.06
CA GLY A 48 -7.34 2.36 4.14
C GLY A 48 -8.81 1.99 3.86
N ALA A 49 -9.39 0.99 4.53
CA ALA A 49 -10.71 0.48 4.14
C ALA A 49 -11.88 1.46 4.36
N GLU A 50 -11.71 2.50 5.18
CA GLU A 50 -12.79 3.44 5.51
C GLU A 50 -12.55 4.87 4.99
N LEU A 51 -11.33 5.18 4.55
CA LEU A 51 -10.98 6.48 4.00
C LEU A 51 -10.21 6.27 2.70
N GLU A 52 -10.79 6.75 1.60
CA GLU A 52 -10.18 6.67 0.27
C GLU A 52 -10.07 8.09 -0.30
N ALA A 53 -8.88 8.47 -0.72
CA ALA A 53 -8.64 9.74 -1.40
C ALA A 53 -8.00 9.45 -2.75
N LYS A 54 -8.63 9.95 -3.83
CA LYS A 54 -8.21 9.72 -5.20
C LYS A 54 -7.93 11.04 -5.89
N ASP A 55 -6.68 11.23 -6.29
CA ASP A 55 -6.27 12.35 -7.13
C ASP A 55 -6.96 12.25 -8.51
N THR A 56 -7.60 13.34 -8.93
CA THR A 56 -8.35 13.41 -10.20
C THR A 56 -7.64 14.33 -11.20
N GLY A 57 -6.91 15.33 -10.72
CA GLY A 57 -6.15 16.23 -11.57
C GLY A 57 -5.47 17.35 -10.79
N HIS A 58 -4.63 18.09 -11.51
CA HIS A 58 -4.04 19.32 -11.01
C HIS A 58 -3.88 20.32 -12.16
N THR A 59 -3.88 21.60 -11.81
CA THR A 59 -3.65 22.70 -12.75
C THR A 59 -2.61 23.64 -12.16
N VAL A 60 -1.48 23.82 -12.84
CA VAL A 60 -0.47 24.81 -12.46
C VAL A 60 -0.98 26.19 -12.87
N ILE A 61 -1.25 27.05 -11.89
CA ILE A 61 -1.80 28.40 -12.13
C ILE A 61 -0.64 29.36 -12.45
N ASP A 62 0.40 29.33 -11.62
CA ASP A 62 1.60 30.16 -11.76
C ASP A 62 2.84 29.45 -11.15
N GLU A 63 3.99 30.14 -11.13
CA GLU A 63 5.26 29.62 -10.60
C GLU A 63 5.22 29.28 -9.10
N HIS A 64 4.24 29.81 -8.37
CA HIS A 64 4.12 29.69 -6.91
C HIS A 64 2.75 29.15 -6.46
N THR A 65 1.93 28.64 -7.38
CA THR A 65 0.56 28.22 -7.09
C THR A 65 0.11 27.08 -8.00
N VAL A 66 -0.41 26.02 -7.39
CA VAL A 66 -1.06 24.90 -8.07
C VAL A 66 -2.43 24.62 -7.47
N SER A 67 -3.40 24.33 -8.33
CA SER A 67 -4.72 23.81 -7.96
C SER A 67 -4.71 22.30 -8.03
N ILE A 68 -5.28 21.63 -7.03
CA ILE A 68 -5.35 20.17 -6.92
C ILE A 68 -6.82 19.77 -6.79
N ASP A 69 -7.24 18.84 -7.63
CA ASP A 69 -8.59 18.31 -7.71
C ASP A 69 -8.59 16.83 -7.30
N PHE A 70 -9.30 16.50 -6.24
CA PHE A 70 -9.34 15.13 -5.72
C PHE A 70 -10.75 14.73 -5.27
N LEU A 71 -11.01 13.42 -5.33
CA LEU A 71 -12.20 12.79 -4.77
C LEU A 71 -11.85 12.25 -3.38
N LEU A 72 -12.63 12.64 -2.38
CA LEU A 72 -12.54 12.10 -1.03
C LEU A 72 -13.78 11.26 -0.75
N THR A 73 -13.56 10.01 -0.35
CA THR A 73 -14.59 9.10 0.16
C THR A 73 -14.35 8.86 1.64
N VAL A 74 -15.31 9.26 2.47
CA VAL A 74 -15.29 9.10 3.93
C VAL A 74 -16.69 8.73 4.45
N PRO A 75 -16.82 8.15 5.66
CA PRO A 75 -18.12 7.89 6.26
C PRO A 75 -18.95 9.16 6.42
N LYS A 76 -20.26 9.05 6.22
CA LYS A 76 -21.18 10.18 6.39
C LYS A 76 -21.11 10.73 7.81
N GLY A 77 -21.13 12.05 7.93
CA GLY A 77 -21.05 12.71 9.24
C GLY A 77 -19.66 12.73 9.88
N SER A 78 -18.63 12.15 9.24
CA SER A 78 -17.25 12.20 9.75
C SER A 78 -16.50 13.44 9.28
N THR A 79 -15.67 13.99 10.17
CA THR A 79 -14.69 15.04 9.88
C THR A 79 -13.36 14.42 9.48
N SER A 80 -12.64 15.09 8.59
CA SER A 80 -11.36 14.60 8.09
C SER A 80 -10.43 15.75 7.76
N SER A 81 -9.13 15.49 7.79
CA SER A 81 -8.12 16.40 7.27
C SER A 81 -7.31 15.72 6.17
N CYS A 82 -6.93 16.51 5.17
CA CYS A 82 -6.15 16.04 4.04
C CYS A 82 -4.87 16.88 3.89
N ALA A 83 -3.75 16.20 3.67
CA ALA A 83 -2.48 16.81 3.32
C ALA A 83 -2.30 16.78 1.80
N LEU A 84 -2.19 17.97 1.23
CA LEU A 84 -1.91 18.21 -0.18
C LEU A 84 -0.43 18.55 -0.34
N GLN A 85 0.18 18.03 -1.40
CA GLN A 85 1.57 18.33 -1.73
C GLN A 85 1.72 18.73 -3.20
N ALA A 86 2.71 19.57 -3.45
CA ALA A 86 3.14 19.95 -4.78
C ALA A 86 4.60 19.59 -4.98
N GLN A 87 4.95 19.09 -6.18
CA GLN A 87 6.29 18.65 -6.54
C GLN A 87 6.80 19.36 -7.79
N ASN A 88 8.11 19.59 -7.83
CA ASN A 88 8.80 20.07 -9.03
C ASN A 88 9.21 18.92 -9.96
N ALA A 89 9.85 19.24 -11.10
CA ALA A 89 10.29 18.26 -12.09
C ALA A 89 11.29 17.21 -11.59
N LYS A 90 11.90 17.44 -10.42
CA LYS A 90 12.81 16.50 -9.74
C LYS A 90 12.12 15.71 -8.63
N PHE A 91 10.80 15.79 -8.53
CA PHE A 91 9.99 15.19 -7.45
C PHE A 91 10.34 15.75 -6.06
N ALA A 92 10.96 16.92 -5.98
CA ALA A 92 11.15 17.59 -4.70
C ALA A 92 9.83 18.24 -4.28
N ILE A 93 9.48 18.12 -3.00
CA ILE A 93 8.29 18.76 -2.43
C ILE A 93 8.57 20.27 -2.33
N VAL A 94 7.77 21.04 -3.05
CA VAL A 94 7.87 22.51 -3.12
C VAL A 94 6.63 23.21 -2.56
N GLY A 95 5.59 22.47 -2.17
CA GLY A 95 4.41 23.02 -1.52
C GLY A 95 3.73 21.98 -0.65
N TRP A 96 3.19 22.42 0.49
CA TRP A 96 2.48 21.59 1.44
C TRP A 96 1.34 22.37 2.08
N LYS A 97 0.15 21.77 2.14
CA LYS A 97 -1.02 22.38 2.78
C LYS A 97 -1.85 21.28 3.44
N VAL A 98 -2.22 21.49 4.70
CA VAL A 98 -3.23 20.65 5.36
C VAL A 98 -4.54 21.42 5.35
N ILE A 99 -5.61 20.76 4.93
CA ILE A 99 -6.96 21.31 4.93
C ILE A 99 -7.85 20.47 5.84
N ASP A 100 -8.79 21.13 6.49
CA ASP A 100 -9.85 20.47 7.27
C ASP A 100 -11.12 20.42 6.43
N ILE A 101 -11.69 19.23 6.32
CA ILE A 101 -12.88 18.95 5.52
C ILE A 101 -14.03 18.66 6.49
N PRO A 102 -15.07 19.50 6.48
CA PRO A 102 -16.19 19.33 7.38
C PRO A 102 -16.99 18.07 7.05
N ALA A 103 -17.76 17.61 8.04
CA ALA A 103 -18.71 16.54 7.86
C ALA A 103 -19.74 16.85 6.76
N SER A 104 -20.15 15.82 6.03
CA SER A 104 -21.19 15.90 5.00
C SER A 104 -22.01 14.62 4.96
N ASP A 105 -23.19 14.72 4.36
CA ASP A 105 -24.10 13.61 4.08
C ASP A 105 -23.71 12.82 2.82
N GLU A 106 -22.78 13.36 2.03
CA GLU A 106 -22.21 12.70 0.86
C GLU A 106 -20.97 11.89 1.23
N ALA A 107 -20.99 10.61 0.88
CA ALA A 107 -19.86 9.71 1.16
C ALA A 107 -18.65 10.05 0.29
N THR A 108 -18.86 10.32 -1.01
CA THR A 108 -17.81 10.69 -1.96
C THR A 108 -18.03 12.12 -2.45
N ARG A 109 -17.00 12.95 -2.37
CA ARG A 109 -17.05 14.38 -2.70
C ARG A 109 -15.85 14.79 -3.53
N GLY A 110 -16.07 15.64 -4.53
CA GLY A 110 -15.00 16.30 -5.29
C GLY A 110 -14.59 17.60 -4.60
N ILE A 111 -13.30 17.76 -4.36
CA ILE A 111 -12.71 18.90 -3.65
C ILE A 111 -11.62 19.48 -4.53
N THR A 112 -11.64 20.81 -4.69
CA THR A 112 -10.64 21.57 -5.40
C THR A 112 -9.97 22.52 -4.42
N GLU A 113 -8.65 22.42 -4.28
CA GLU A 113 -7.90 23.23 -3.34
C GLU A 113 -6.60 23.76 -3.94
N THR A 114 -6.25 24.99 -3.53
CA THR A 114 -5.04 25.66 -4.00
C THR A 114 -3.93 25.54 -2.96
N VAL A 115 -2.73 25.23 -3.45
CA VAL A 115 -1.51 25.08 -2.66
C VAL A 115 -0.48 26.08 -3.17
N ARG A 116 0.09 26.86 -2.24
CA ARG A 116 1.22 27.75 -2.56
C ARG A 116 2.53 26.95 -2.56
N THR A 117 3.40 27.27 -3.50
CA THR A 117 4.68 26.61 -3.71
C THR A 117 5.84 27.60 -3.61
N THR A 118 6.97 27.14 -3.09
CA THR A 118 8.20 27.94 -2.99
C THR A 118 8.91 28.09 -4.33
N GLU A 119 8.65 27.17 -5.25
CA GLU A 119 9.21 27.11 -6.61
C GLU A 119 8.16 26.52 -7.56
N GLN A 120 8.45 26.57 -8.87
CA GLN A 120 7.55 26.04 -9.90
C GLN A 120 7.29 24.55 -9.70
N SER A 121 6.02 24.21 -9.52
CA SER A 121 5.55 22.83 -9.48
C SER A 121 5.16 22.34 -10.87
N VAL A 122 5.27 21.02 -11.08
CA VAL A 122 4.79 20.33 -12.28
C VAL A 122 3.73 19.30 -11.95
N THR A 123 3.53 19.00 -10.66
CA THR A 123 2.54 18.02 -10.20
C THR A 123 2.02 18.45 -8.85
N GLY A 124 0.70 18.49 -8.71
CA GLY A 124 0.02 18.59 -7.42
C GLY A 124 -0.72 17.27 -7.17
N LEU A 125 -0.67 16.77 -5.94
CA LEU A 125 -1.30 15.51 -5.56
C LEU A 125 -1.66 15.48 -4.07
N ILE A 126 -2.53 14.53 -3.73
CA ILE A 126 -2.89 14.26 -2.34
C ILE A 126 -1.87 13.31 -1.70
N TYR A 127 -1.25 13.72 -0.59
CA TYR A 127 -0.26 12.89 0.10
C TYR A 127 -0.95 11.83 0.96
N ARG A 128 -1.84 12.29 1.86
CA ARG A 128 -2.64 11.42 2.73
C ARG A 128 -3.82 12.19 3.30
N CYS A 129 -4.86 11.47 3.67
CA CYS A 129 -5.95 11.99 4.50
C CYS A 129 -6.10 11.15 5.77
N TRP A 130 -6.73 11.71 6.79
CA TRP A 130 -7.06 11.02 8.04
C TRP A 130 -8.37 11.58 8.61
N LEU A 131 -9.08 10.77 9.38
CA LEU A 131 -10.26 11.21 10.14
C LEU A 131 -9.81 12.03 11.36
N THR A 132 -10.61 13.02 11.74
CA THR A 132 -10.36 13.93 12.88
C THR A 132 -11.57 14.02 13.76
#